data_AF-A0A084EGV3-F1
#
_entry.id   AF-A0A084EGV3-F1
#
_cell.length_a   1.000
_cell.length_b   1.000
_cell.length_c   1.000
_cell.angle_alpha   90.00
_cell.angle_beta   90.00
_cell.angle_gamma   90.00
#
_symmetry.space_group_name_H-M   'P 1'
#
loop_
_entity.id
_entity.type
_entity.pdbx_description
1 polymer ?
#
loop_
_entity_poly.entity_id
_entity_poly.type
_entity_poly.pdbx_seq_one_letter_code
_entity_poly.pdbx_strand_id
1 'polypeptide(L)'
;MDYATKLALRGIVSGLHHAGTIDQRHISKIVEALVDADEKAGRDNQTTARVSLRQLCMDIARDGQVDCPITHADPPMDWKF
;
A
#
# COMPACT_ATOMS: atom_id res chain seq x y z
N MET A 1 7.28 -6.01 -2.72
CA MET A 1 5.93 -5.72 -2.22
C MET A 1 4.98 -6.80 -2.69
N ASP A 2 4.16 -7.38 -1.80
CA ASP A 2 3.20 -8.42 -2.19
C ASP A 2 2.08 -7.88 -3.10
N TYR A 3 1.45 -8.80 -3.83
CA TYR A 3 0.44 -8.48 -4.85
C TYR A 3 -0.76 -7.73 -4.27
N ALA A 4 -1.20 -8.15 -3.09
CA ALA A 4 -2.29 -7.56 -2.34
C ALA A 4 -2.05 -6.05 -2.08
N THR A 5 -0.90 -5.73 -1.50
CA THR A 5 -0.57 -4.33 -1.18
C THR A 5 -0.44 -3.47 -2.44
N LYS A 6 0.09 -4.02 -3.54
CA LYS A 6 0.14 -3.30 -4.84
C LYS A 6 -1.24 -2.97 -5.39
N LEU A 7 -2.22 -3.86 -5.18
CA LEU A 7 -3.59 -3.68 -5.65
C LEU A 7 -4.31 -2.59 -4.84
N ALA A 8 -4.15 -2.62 -3.51
CA ALA A 8 -4.60 -1.56 -2.61
C ALA A 8 -4.01 -0.20 -3.02
N LEU A 9 -2.69 -0.14 -3.24
CA LEU A 9 -2.03 1.08 -3.67
C LEU A 9 -2.58 1.61 -5.00
N ARG A 10 -2.76 0.75 -6.01
CA ARG A 10 -3.35 1.15 -7.30
C ARG A 10 -4.75 1.73 -7.13
N GLY A 11 -5.57 1.12 -6.29
CA GLY A 11 -6.92 1.61 -6.05
C GLY A 11 -6.95 2.94 -5.31
N ILE A 12 -6.09 3.16 -4.31
CA ILE A 12 -5.92 4.45 -3.62
C ILE A 12 -5.54 5.53 -4.63
N VAL A 13 -4.51 5.28 -5.44
CA VAL A 13 -3.99 6.27 -6.39
C VAL A 13 -5.02 6.56 -7.50
N SER A 14 -5.76 5.55 -7.97
CA SER A 14 -6.91 5.76 -8.86
C SER A 14 -8.00 6.60 -8.20
N GLY A 15 -8.34 6.35 -6.93
CA GLY A 15 -9.32 7.13 -6.18
C GLY A 15 -8.90 8.60 -6.03
N LEU A 16 -7.64 8.85 -5.68
CA LEU A 16 -7.08 10.20 -5.60
C LEU A 16 -7.13 10.94 -6.94
N HIS A 17 -6.93 10.23 -8.04
CA HIS A 17 -7.07 10.80 -9.38
C HIS A 17 -8.53 11.16 -9.69
N HIS A 18 -9.48 10.27 -9.41
CA HIS A 18 -10.91 10.53 -9.60
C HIS A 18 -11.42 11.69 -8.75
N ALA A 19 -10.87 11.86 -7.54
CA ALA A 19 -11.15 12.99 -6.67
C ALA A 19 -10.48 14.31 -7.13
N GLY A 20 -9.71 14.30 -8.23
CA GLY A 20 -8.99 15.46 -8.73
C GLY A 20 -7.82 15.91 -7.85
N THR A 21 -7.40 15.09 -6.88
CA THR A 21 -6.28 15.40 -5.97
C THR A 21 -4.93 15.27 -6.67
N ILE A 22 -4.83 14.36 -7.64
CA ILE A 22 -3.62 14.13 -8.43
C ILE A 22 -3.94 13.98 -9.93
N ASP A 23 -3.00 14.41 -10.77
CA ASP A 23 -3.05 14.15 -12.22
C ASP A 23 -2.66 12.70 -12.55
N GLN A 24 -3.13 12.21 -13.70
CA GLN A 24 -2.79 10.88 -14.23
C GLN A 24 -1.28 10.64 -14.34
N ARG A 25 -0.50 11.69 -14.69
CA ARG A 25 0.97 11.64 -14.77
C ARG A 25 1.66 11.34 -13.42
N HIS A 26 0.98 11.57 -12.30
CA HIS A 26 1.51 11.30 -10.96
C HIS A 26 1.27 9.84 -10.55
N ILE A 27 0.31 9.15 -11.17
CA ILE A 27 -0.08 7.79 -10.80
C ILE A 27 1.12 6.84 -10.89
N SER A 28 1.76 6.76 -12.08
CA SER A 28 2.90 5.85 -12.27
C SER A 28 4.07 6.19 -11.34
N LYS A 29 4.36 7.50 -11.15
CA LYS A 29 5.45 7.95 -10.27
C LYS A 29 5.22 7.58 -8.80
N ILE A 30 3.98 7.71 -8.31
CA ILE A 30 3.63 7.36 -6.93
C ILE A 30 3.75 5.83 -6.73
N VAL A 31 3.25 5.05 -7.70
CA VAL A 31 3.33 3.59 -7.62
C VAL A 31 4.78 3.12 -7.65
N GLU A 32 5.60 3.63 -8.56
CA GLU A 32 7.03 3.30 -8.66
C GLU A 32 7.79 3.67 -7.38
N ALA A 33 7.62 4.89 -6.88
CA ALA A 33 8.31 5.36 -5.67
C ALA A 33 8.00 4.50 -4.43
N LEU A 34 6.77 4.01 -4.30
CA LEU A 34 6.36 3.17 -3.18
C LEU A 34 6.83 1.72 -3.33
N VAL A 35 6.91 1.21 -4.56
CA VAL A 35 7.55 -0.09 -4.82
C VAL A 35 9.04 -0.03 -4.48
N ASP A 36 9.74 1.01 -4.93
CA ASP A 36 11.15 1.21 -4.63
C ASP A 36 11.39 1.35 -3.13
N ALA A 37 10.49 2.03 -2.41
CA ALA A 37 10.55 2.15 -0.96
C ALA A 37 10.39 0.79 -0.24
N ASP A 38 9.43 -0.06 -0.65
CA ASP A 38 9.29 -1.41 -0.08
C ASP A 38 10.51 -2.29 -0.40
N GLU A 39 11.03 -2.22 -1.62
CA GLU A 39 12.20 -3.00 -2.00
C GLU A 39 13.44 -2.57 -1.23
N LYS A 40 13.63 -1.26 -1.03
CA LYS A 40 14.71 -0.72 -0.21
C LYS A 40 14.56 -1.16 1.24
N ALA A 41 13.37 -1.05 1.82
CA ALA A 41 13.10 -1.54 3.17
C ALA A 41 13.33 -3.06 3.29
N GLY A 42 13.06 -3.83 2.24
CA GLY A 42 13.39 -5.26 2.16
C GLY A 42 14.88 -5.53 2.16
N ARG A 43 15.66 -4.78 1.37
CA ARG A 43 17.13 -4.90 1.32
C ARG A 43 17.79 -4.50 2.66
N ASP A 44 17.25 -3.47 3.31
CA ASP A 44 17.79 -2.94 4.57
C ASP A 44 17.28 -3.74 5.80
N ASN A 45 16.57 -4.86 5.59
CA ASN A 45 15.96 -5.70 6.62
C ASN A 45 15.04 -4.92 7.58
N GLN A 46 14.42 -3.84 7.10
CA GLN A 46 13.50 -2.99 7.85
C GLN A 46 12.08 -3.58 7.82
N THR A 47 11.91 -4.74 8.43
CA THR A 47 10.65 -5.48 8.46
C THR A 47 9.49 -4.62 8.97
N THR A 48 9.71 -3.81 10.01
CA THR A 48 8.69 -2.88 10.54
C THR A 48 8.22 -1.89 9.50
N ALA A 49 9.13 -1.27 8.74
CA ALA A 49 8.77 -0.29 7.72
C ALA A 49 7.90 -0.92 6.61
N ARG A 50 8.20 -2.17 6.22
CA ARG A 50 7.41 -2.91 5.23
C ARG A 50 6.02 -3.25 5.74
N VAL A 51 5.92 -3.73 6.99
CA VAL A 51 4.64 -4.06 7.62
C VAL A 51 3.79 -2.81 7.79
N SER A 52 4.36 -1.70 8.27
CA SER A 52 3.65 -0.44 8.42
C SER A 52 3.16 0.12 7.07
N LEU A 53 3.99 0.07 6.02
CA LEU A 53 3.60 0.52 4.68
C LEU A 53 2.46 -0.34 4.12
N ARG A 54 2.52 -1.66 4.32
CA ARG A 54 1.46 -2.57 3.93
C ARG A 54 0.16 -2.26 4.66
N GLN A 55 0.22 -2.13 5.99
CA GLN A 55 -0.96 -1.84 6.80
C GLN A 55 -1.61 -0.51 6.38
N LEU A 56 -0.80 0.54 6.18
CA LEU A 56 -1.28 1.84 5.71
C LEU A 56 -2.02 1.75 4.38
N CYS A 57 -1.48 1.03 3.39
CA CYS A 57 -2.15 0.84 2.10
C CYS A 57 -3.48 0.09 2.27
N MET A 58 -3.53 -0.89 3.16
CA MET A 58 -4.75 -1.67 3.41
C MET A 58 -5.83 -0.85 4.12
N ASP A 59 -5.46 -0.04 5.12
CA ASP A 59 -6.39 0.80 5.87
C ASP A 59 -6.99 1.88 4.98
N ILE A 60 -6.18 2.58 4.17
CA ILE A 60 -6.68 3.60 3.24
C ILE A 60 -7.57 2.96 2.17
N ALA A 61 -7.21 1.78 1.63
CA ALA A 61 -8.05 1.10 0.66
C ALA A 61 -9.41 0.68 1.25
N ARG A 62 -9.42 0.22 2.51
CA ARG A 62 -10.65 -0.11 3.25
C ARG A 62 -11.52 1.13 3.46
N ASP A 63 -10.95 2.22 3.97
CA ASP A 63 -11.68 3.47 4.24
C ASP A 63 -12.20 4.11 2.94
N GLY A 64 -11.39 4.06 1.88
CA GLY A 64 -11.75 4.53 0.55
C GLY A 64 -12.71 3.63 -0.21
N GLN A 65 -13.18 2.52 0.39
CA GLN A 65 -14.04 1.52 -0.24
C GLN A 65 -13.51 1.03 -1.59
N VAL A 66 -12.18 0.95 -1.70
CA VAL A 66 -11.52 0.40 -2.88
C VAL A 66 -11.75 -1.09 -2.86
N ASP A 67 -12.40 -1.61 -3.90
CA ASP A 67 -12.69 -3.03 -4.06
C ASP A 67 -11.38 -3.83 -4.22
N CYS A 68 -10.79 -4.19 -3.09
CA CYS A 68 -9.59 -5.01 -3.00
C CYS A 68 -10.01 -6.43 -2.64
N PRO A 69 -9.55 -7.46 -3.40
CA PRO A 69 -9.90 -8.87 -3.16
C PRO A 69 -9.27 -9.45 -1.88
N ILE A 70 -8.77 -8.60 -0.98
CA ILE A 70 -8.04 -8.98 0.21
C ILE A 70 -8.99 -8.87 1.39
N THR A 71 -9.61 -9.99 1.70
CA THR A 71 -10.63 -10.08 2.75
C THR A 71 -10.03 -9.86 4.15
N HIS A 72 -8.75 -10.17 4.35
CA HIS A 72 -8.00 -9.94 5.59
C HIS A 72 -6.54 -9.56 5.25
N ALA A 73 -6.04 -8.45 5.84
CA ALA A 73 -4.60 -8.34 6.06
C ALA A 73 -4.27 -9.36 7.16
N ASP A 74 -3.31 -10.26 6.94
CA ASP A 74 -2.78 -11.07 8.03
C ASP A 74 -2.42 -10.12 9.18
N PRO A 75 -2.98 -10.31 10.39
CA PRO A 75 -2.69 -9.43 11.50
C PRO A 75 -1.17 -9.40 11.73
N PRO A 76 -0.60 -8.24 12.10
CA PRO A 76 0.80 -8.17 12.47
C PRO A 76 1.04 -9.21 13.57
N MET A 77 2.00 -10.11 13.31
CA MET A 77 2.41 -11.24 14.14
C MET A 77 2.18 -10.96 15.63
N ASP A 78 1.31 -11.76 16.27
CA ASP A 78 0.96 -11.68 17.70
C ASP A 78 2.24 -11.66 18.56
N TRP A 79 2.74 -10.46 18.89
CA TRP A 79 3.72 -10.29 19.96
C TRP A 79 2.98 -10.35 21.29
N LYS A 80 2.98 -11.53 21.92
CA LYS A 80 2.64 -11.67 23.33
C LYS A 80 3.80 -11.14 24.18
N PHE A 81 3.54 -10.12 24.99
CA PHE A 81 4.40 -9.67 26.08
C PHE A 81 4.50 -10.74 27.18
#